data_AF-A0A7C3MHN4-F1
#
_entry.id   AF-A0A7C3MHN4-F1
#
_cell.length_a   1.000
_cell.length_b   1.000
_cell.length_c   1.000
_cell.angle_alpha   90.00
_cell.angle_beta   90.00
_cell.angle_gamma   90.00
#
_symmetry.space_group_name_H-M   'P 1'
#
loop_
_entity.id
_entity.type
_entity.pdbx_description
1 polymer ?
#
loop_
_entity_poly.entity_id
_entity_poly.type
_entity_poly.pdbx_seq_one_letter_code
_entity_poly.pdbx_strand_id
1 'polypeptide(L)' 'MKMKAVVKRKRELGAELEEVDVPTPQKKEVLVKVLATSICGTDAHIYEWNEWAQSRIRNLPH' A
#
# COMPACT_ATOMS: atom_id res chain seq x y z
N MET A 1 7.85 7.31 -15.65
CA MET A 1 8.64 7.61 -14.43
C MET A 1 8.24 6.60 -13.37
N LYS A 2 9.19 6.11 -12.58
CA LYS A 2 8.93 5.20 -11.45
C LYS A 2 8.92 5.98 -10.12
N MET A 3 8.26 5.43 -9.10
CA MET A 3 8.27 5.91 -7.71
C MET A 3 8.45 4.75 -6.75
N LYS A 4 8.99 5.03 -5.57
CA LYS A 4 9.09 4.03 -4.48
C LYS A 4 7.75 3.87 -3.79
N ALA A 5 7.35 2.63 -3.51
CA ALA A 5 6.14 2.30 -2.77
C ALA A 5 6.38 1.12 -1.82
N VAL A 6 5.74 1.15 -0.65
CA VAL A 6 5.64 -0.01 0.24
C VAL A 6 4.37 -0.77 -0.15
N VAL A 7 4.51 -2.03 -0.59
CA VAL A 7 3.44 -2.80 -1.23
C VAL A 7 3.25 -4.14 -0.54
N LYS A 8 1.98 -4.51 -0.32
CA LYS A 8 1.60 -5.84 0.19
C LYS A 8 1.31 -6.77 -1.00
N ARG A 9 2.33 -7.50 -1.48
CA ARG A 9 2.20 -8.44 -2.61
C ARG A 9 1.63 -9.79 -2.22
N LYS A 10 1.93 -10.23 -1.00
CA LYS A 10 1.60 -11.58 -0.53
C LYS A 10 0.75 -11.53 0.73
N ARG A 11 -0.09 -12.55 0.88
CA ARG A 11 -0.95 -12.77 2.06
C ARG A 11 -0.13 -13.44 3.17
N GLU A 12 0.95 -12.79 3.61
CA GLU A 12 1.87 -13.25 4.65
C GLU A 12 2.47 -12.07 5.43
N LEU A 13 3.21 -12.31 6.51
CA LEU A 13 3.88 -11.25 7.29
C LEU A 13 4.81 -10.38 6.42
N GLY A 14 4.76 -9.06 6.59
CA GLY A 14 5.67 -8.10 5.96
C GLY A 14 5.05 -7.29 4.83
N ALA A 15 5.89 -6.51 4.16
CA ALA A 15 5.60 -5.75 2.95
C ALA A 15 6.90 -5.54 2.16
N GLU A 16 6.79 -5.27 0.87
CA GLU A 16 7.93 -5.13 -0.05
C GLU A 16 8.11 -3.65 -0.43
N LEU A 17 9.37 -3.18 -0.50
CA LEU A 17 9.69 -1.85 -1.03
C LEU A 17 10.04 -1.97 -2.51
N GLU A 18 9.21 -1.40 -3.37
CA GLU A 18 9.29 -1.59 -4.83
C GLU A 18 9.32 -0.27 -5.58
N GLU A 19 9.80 -0.31 -6.84
CA GLU A 19 9.63 0.77 -7.80
C GLU A 19 8.44 0.50 -8.72
N VAL A 20 7.39 1.32 -8.60
CA VAL A 20 6.14 1.20 -9.36
C VAL A 20 5.93 2.40 -10.28
N ASP A 21 5.04 2.30 -11.26
CA ASP A 21 4.71 3.45 -12.11
C ASP A 21 4.00 4.55 -11.32
N VAL A 22 4.34 5.80 -11.63
CA VAL A 22 3.60 6.95 -11.07
C VAL A 22 2.17 6.93 -11.64
N PRO A 23 1.13 6.96 -10.79
CA PRO A 23 -0.25 6.89 -11.26
C PRO A 23 -0.63 8.15 -12.05
N THR A 24 -1.46 7.96 -13.08
CA THR A 24 -2.05 9.06 -13.85
C THR A 24 -3.45 9.36 -13.31
N PRO A 25 -3.72 10.58 -12.80
CA PRO A 25 -5.02 10.93 -12.26
C PRO A 25 -6.09 11.01 -13.37
N GLN A 26 -7.28 10.49 -13.09
CA GLN A 26 -8.46 10.61 -13.94
C GLN A 26 -9.26 11.89 -13.66
N LYS A 27 -10.40 12.03 -14.34
CA LYS A 27 -11.33 13.15 -14.11
C LYS A 27 -11.80 13.13 -12.64
N LYS A 28 -11.57 14.23 -11.93
CA LYS A 28 -11.85 14.43 -10.49
C LYS A 28 -10.84 13.77 -9.53
N GLU A 29 -9.68 13.36 -10.01
CA GLU A 29 -8.56 12.91 -9.16
C GLU A 29 -7.44 13.95 -9.17
N VAL A 30 -6.57 13.90 -8.16
CA VAL A 30 -5.35 14.72 -8.10
C VAL A 30 -4.15 13.83 -7.83
N LEU A 31 -3.00 14.18 -8.41
CA LEU A 31 -1.74 13.51 -8.11
C LEU A 31 -1.01 14.27 -7.00
N VAL A 32 -0.81 13.61 -5.86
CA VAL A 32 -0.14 14.20 -4.69
C VAL A 32 1.26 13.61 -4.55
N LYS A 33 2.28 14.47 -4.46
CA LYS A 33 3.64 14.06 -4.08
C LYS A 33 3.73 14.02 -2.56
N VAL A 34 3.82 12.81 -2.00
CA VAL A 34 3.99 12.60 -0.55
C VAL A 34 5.37 13.11 -0.12
N LEU A 35 5.39 14.05 0.84
CA LEU A 35 6.63 14.56 1.46
C LEU A 35 6.94 13.87 2.78
N ALA A 36 5.89 13.55 3.55
CA ALA A 36 5.96 12.80 4.79
C ALA A 36 4.66 12.02 4.99
N THR A 37 4.75 10.88 5.66
CA THR A 37 3.62 10.06 6.09
C THR A 37 3.97 9.37 7.41
N SER A 38 2.98 8.82 8.11
CA SER A 38 3.12 8.14 9.40
C SER A 38 2.48 6.76 9.36
N ILE A 39 2.89 5.87 10.25
CA ILE A 39 2.31 4.53 10.44
C ILE A 39 1.20 4.61 11.49
N CYS A 40 0.04 4.01 11.18
CA CYS A 40 -1.11 3.85 12.06
C CYS A 40 -1.27 2.38 12.50
N GLY A 41 -2.11 2.12 13.52
CA GLY A 41 -2.40 0.76 13.98
C GLY A 41 -3.00 -0.15 12.89
N THR A 42 -3.77 0.43 11.96
CA THR A 42 -4.25 -0.31 10.78
C THR A 42 -3.10 -0.84 9.94
N ASP A 43 -2.05 -0.05 9.72
CA ASP A 43 -0.89 -0.46 8.92
C ASP A 43 -0.15 -1.62 9.59
N ALA A 44 -0.08 -1.64 10.92
CA ALA A 44 0.50 -2.75 11.68
C ALA A 44 -0.28 -4.05 11.46
N HIS A 45 -1.61 -4.03 11.49
CA HIS A 45 -2.41 -5.22 11.19
C HIS A 45 -2.18 -5.73 9.77
N ILE A 46 -2.06 -4.83 8.79
CA ILE A 46 -1.75 -5.19 7.40
C ILE A 46 -0.36 -5.81 7.30
N TYR A 47 0.63 -5.23 7.97
CA TYR A 47 2.00 -5.72 8.01
C TYR A 47 2.07 -7.12 8.63
N GLU A 48 1.51 -7.30 9.83
CA GLU A 48 1.43 -8.57 10.55
C GLU A 48 0.65 -9.66 9.81
N TRP A 49 -0.27 -9.25 8.93
CA TRP A 49 -1.20 -10.14 8.25
C TRP A 49 -2.05 -11.00 9.21
N ASN A 50 -2.51 -10.35 10.29
CA ASN A 50 -3.31 -11.00 11.33
C ASN A 50 -4.77 -11.25 10.89
N GLU A 51 -5.59 -11.83 11.78
CA GLU A 51 -7.00 -12.18 11.50
C GLU A 51 -7.84 -10.99 11.01
N TRP A 52 -7.60 -9.79 11.55
CA TRP A 52 -8.28 -8.59 11.09
C TRP A 52 -7.93 -8.29 9.63
N ALA A 53 -6.65 -8.35 9.25
CA ALA A 53 -6.23 -8.08 7.88
C ALA A 53 -6.77 -9.15 6.92
N GLN A 54 -6.74 -10.42 7.32
CA GLN A 54 -7.27 -11.53 6.54
C GLN A 54 -8.79 -11.42 6.31
N SER A 55 -9.55 -10.93 7.30
CA SER A 55 -10.99 -10.75 7.18
C SER A 55 -11.40 -9.53 6.34
N ARG A 56 -10.57 -8.46 6.33
CA ARG A 56 -10.93 -7.17 5.74
C ARG A 56 -10.32 -6.92 4.36
N ILE A 57 -9.11 -7.44 4.10
CA ILE A 57 -8.41 -7.25 2.82
C ILE A 57 -8.79 -8.36 1.86
N ARG A 58 -9.67 -8.02 0.91
CA ARG A 58 -10.12 -8.95 -0.13
C ARG A 58 -9.12 -9.11 -1.26
N ASN A 59 -8.49 -8.00 -1.69
CA ASN A 59 -7.60 -7.95 -2.85
C ASN A 59 -6.24 -7.37 -2.46
N LEU A 60 -5.18 -7.90 -3.06
CA LEU A 60 -3.83 -7.35 -2.99
C LEU A 60 -3.47 -6.70 -4.33
N PRO A 61 -2.65 -5.63 -4.34
CA PRO A 61 -2.18 -4.99 -5.56
C PRO A 61 -1.34 -5.94 -6.44
N HIS A 62 -1.63 -5.92 -7.74
CA HIS A 62 -0.93 -6.69 -8.79
C HIS A 62 0.31 -5.98 -9.31
#